data_AF-A0A7C1Z135-F1
#
_entry.id   AF-A0A7C1Z135-F1
#
_cell.length_a   1.000
_cell.length_b   1.000
_cell.length_c   1.000
_cell.angle_alpha   90.00
_cell.angle_beta   90.00
_cell.angle_gamma   90.00
#
_symmetry.space_group_name_H-M   'P 1'
#
loop_
_entity.id
_entity.type
_entity.pdbx_description
1 polymer ?
#
loop_
_entity_poly.entity_id
_entity_poly.type
_entity_poly.pdbx_seq_one_letter_code
_entity_poly.pdbx_strand_id
1 'polypeptide(L)'
;GLDTLKELRELYLDGNQLTEIAGLENCVELEHIDFRYNKISKISGLGTLDKLEWLYLSEQENNPLRVVLKELGKLSSVGYALEPQRFVLYSQQHD
;
A
#
# COMPACT_ATOMS: atom_id res chain seq x y z
N GLY A 1 6.85 -10.14 -11.53
CA GLY A 1 7.10 -8.95 -12.38
C GLY A 1 8.04 -7.98 -11.71
N LEU A 2 7.74 -7.57 -10.47
CA LEU A 2 8.55 -6.63 -9.69
C LEU A 2 9.55 -7.33 -8.76
N ASP A 3 9.46 -8.65 -8.63
CA ASP A 3 10.22 -9.49 -7.70
C ASP A 3 11.75 -9.44 -7.90
N THR A 4 12.23 -9.04 -9.07
CA THR A 4 13.66 -8.85 -9.35
C THR A 4 14.16 -7.44 -9.05
N LEU A 5 13.27 -6.48 -8.81
CA LEU A 5 13.59 -5.06 -8.66
C LEU A 5 13.91 -4.69 -7.21
N LYS A 6 14.96 -5.31 -6.65
CA LYS A 6 15.32 -5.17 -5.24
C LYS A 6 15.69 -3.75 -4.81
N GLU A 7 16.10 -2.91 -5.77
CA GLU A 7 16.49 -1.51 -5.55
C GLU A 7 15.36 -0.52 -5.90
N LEU A 8 14.15 -1.01 -6.17
CA LEU A 8 13.00 -0.15 -6.47
C LEU A 8 12.63 0.66 -5.22
N ARG A 9 12.70 2.00 -5.34
CA ARG A 9 12.38 2.94 -4.27
C ARG A 9 10.99 3.56 -4.38
N GLU A 10 10.54 3.75 -5.61
CA GLU A 10 9.27 4.44 -5.89
C GLU A 10 8.44 3.61 -6.86
N LEU A 11 7.16 3.46 -6.54
CA LEU A 11 6.20 2.71 -7.34
C LEU A 11 4.90 3.50 -7.50
N TYR A 12 4.60 3.88 -8.74
CA TYR A 12 3.38 4.61 -9.08
C TYR A 12 2.44 3.69 -9.86
N LEU A 13 1.30 3.37 -9.26
CA LEU A 13 0.25 2.50 -9.81
C LEU A 13 -1.12 3.16 -9.70
N ASP A 14 -1.18 4.48 -9.58
CA ASP A 14 -2.42 5.23 -9.51
C ASP A 14 -3.22 5.16 -10.82
N GLY A 15 -4.55 5.27 -10.72
CA GLY A 15 -5.44 5.28 -11.89
C GLY A 15 -5.59 3.93 -12.59
N ASN A 16 -5.31 2.83 -11.89
CA ASN A 16 -5.49 1.47 -12.40
C ASN A 16 -6.78 0.82 -11.86
N GLN A 17 -6.94 -0.49 -12.08
CA GLN A 17 -8.08 -1.28 -11.62
C GLN A 17 -7.64 -2.37 -10.64
N LEU A 18 -6.58 -2.09 -9.85
CA LEU A 18 -6.03 -3.05 -8.91
C LEU A 18 -7.03 -3.33 -7.79
N THR A 19 -7.27 -4.61 -7.51
CA THR A 19 -8.15 -5.06 -6.42
C THR A 19 -7.38 -5.55 -5.20
N GLU A 20 -6.08 -5.80 -5.35
CA GLU A 20 -5.19 -6.23 -4.28
C GLU A 20 -3.81 -5.59 -4.42
N ILE A 21 -3.15 -5.42 -3.28
CA ILE A 21 -1.71 -5.19 -3.20
C ILE A 21 -1.07 -6.55 -2.97
N ALA A 22 -0.14 -6.96 -3.82
CA ALA A 22 0.62 -8.21 -3.71
C ALA A 22 1.89 -8.15 -4.59
N GLY A 23 2.87 -9.02 -4.33
CA GLY A 23 4.04 -9.16 -5.19
C GLY A 23 5.14 -8.11 -4.98
N LEU A 24 5.12 -7.42 -3.84
CA LEU A 24 6.09 -6.39 -3.45
C LEU A 24 7.13 -6.90 -2.44
N GLU A 25 7.09 -8.18 -2.07
CA GLU A 25 7.83 -8.75 -0.93
C GLU A 25 9.36 -8.65 -1.12
N ASN A 26 9.83 -8.63 -2.36
CA ASN A 26 11.25 -8.53 -2.70
C ASN A 26 11.73 -7.09 -2.94
N CYS A 27 10.81 -6.12 -3.00
CA CYS A 27 11.13 -4.71 -3.24
C CYS A 27 11.45 -3.99 -1.91
N VAL A 28 12.39 -4.54 -1.13
CA VAL A 28 12.68 -4.14 0.26
C VAL A 28 13.19 -2.69 0.41
N GLU A 29 13.59 -2.06 -0.69
CA GLU A 29 14.02 -0.66 -0.74
C GLU A 29 12.87 0.32 -1.05
N LEU A 30 11.62 -0.14 -1.16
CA LEU A 30 10.48 0.74 -1.42
C LEU A 30 10.26 1.74 -0.29
N GLU A 31 10.30 3.00 -0.66
CA GLU A 31 10.09 4.16 0.20
C GLU A 31 8.73 4.81 -0.13
N HIS A 32 8.34 4.85 -1.41
CA HIS A 32 7.13 5.54 -1.88
C HIS A 32 6.26 4.64 -2.76
N ILE A 33 4.97 4.53 -2.41
CA ILE A 33 4.00 3.78 -3.21
C ILE A 33 2.70 4.57 -3.38
N ASP A 34 2.26 4.72 -4.63
CA ASP A 34 0.99 5.35 -4.98
C ASP A 34 0.00 4.36 -5.57
N PHE A 35 -1.10 4.15 -4.86
CA PHE A 35 -2.20 3.29 -5.24
C PHE A 35 -3.53 4.04 -5.36
N ARG A 36 -3.51 5.38 -5.45
CA ARG A 36 -4.75 6.17 -5.55
C ARG A 36 -5.57 5.77 -6.78
N TYR A 37 -6.88 6.00 -6.73
CA TYR A 37 -7.76 5.73 -7.87
C TYR A 37 -7.71 4.26 -8.36
N ASN A 38 -7.72 3.32 -7.42
CA ASN A 38 -7.81 1.87 -7.68
C ASN A 38 -9.08 1.27 -7.03
N LYS A 39 -9.14 -0.05 -6.91
CA LYS A 39 -10.26 -0.83 -6.34
C LYS A 39 -9.80 -1.74 -5.20
N ILE A 40 -8.74 -1.35 -4.49
CA ILE A 40 -8.04 -2.25 -3.58
C ILE A 40 -8.96 -2.61 -2.42
N SER A 41 -9.22 -3.90 -2.27
CA SER A 41 -9.98 -4.50 -1.17
C SER A 41 -9.15 -5.40 -0.27
N LYS A 42 -7.92 -5.74 -0.70
CA LYS A 42 -7.01 -6.61 0.04
C LYS A 42 -5.61 -5.99 0.06
N ILE A 43 -4.99 -6.00 1.23
CA ILE A 43 -3.61 -5.55 1.44
C ILE A 43 -2.79 -6.78 1.81
N SER A 44 -1.83 -7.12 0.97
CA SER A 44 -0.87 -8.20 1.16
C SER A 44 0.49 -7.83 0.57
N GLY A 45 1.53 -8.58 0.91
CA GLY A 45 2.86 -8.43 0.31
C GLY A 45 3.61 -7.13 0.64
N LEU A 46 3.13 -6.37 1.63
CA LEU A 46 3.83 -5.19 2.17
C LEU A 46 4.73 -5.54 3.36
N GLY A 47 4.64 -6.76 3.89
CA GLY A 47 5.22 -7.13 5.18
C GLY A 47 6.75 -7.05 5.30
N THR A 48 7.46 -6.87 4.19
CA THR A 48 8.93 -6.72 4.14
C THR A 48 9.39 -5.28 3.88
N LEU A 49 8.45 -4.33 3.73
CA LEU A 49 8.74 -2.96 3.33
C LEU A 49 9.04 -2.06 4.54
N ASP A 50 10.08 -2.42 5.29
CA ASP A 50 10.50 -1.71 6.50
C ASP A 50 10.90 -0.25 6.24
N LYS A 51 11.21 0.09 4.97
CA LYS A 51 11.60 1.44 4.51
C LYS A 51 10.43 2.27 3.99
N LEU A 52 9.20 1.76 4.01
CA LEU A 52 8.05 2.46 3.45
C LEU A 52 7.77 3.76 4.23
N GLU A 53 7.94 4.90 3.56
CA GLU A 53 7.75 6.24 4.12
C GLU A 53 6.43 6.86 3.65
N TRP A 54 6.03 6.68 2.39
CA TRP A 54 4.77 7.20 1.85
C TRP A 54 3.95 6.11 1.16
N LEU A 55 2.69 6.00 1.59
CA LEU A 55 1.70 5.11 1.00
C LEU A 55 0.42 5.88 0.72
N TYR A 56 0.05 6.02 -0.55
CA TYR A 56 -1.15 6.73 -0.97
C TYR A 56 -2.25 5.73 -1.35
N LEU A 57 -3.41 5.83 -0.68
CA LEU A 57 -4.53 4.89 -0.84
C LEU A 57 -5.88 5.59 -0.96
N SER A 58 -5.94 6.91 -1.16
CA SER A 58 -7.22 7.60 -1.34
C SER A 58 -7.94 7.22 -2.63
N GLU A 59 -9.22 7.60 -2.71
CA GLU A 59 -10.04 7.46 -3.92
C GLU A 59 -10.14 6.01 -4.42
N GLN A 60 -10.21 5.02 -3.51
CA GLN A 60 -10.55 3.65 -3.89
C GLN A 60 -12.02 3.58 -4.29
N GLU A 61 -12.31 3.14 -5.52
CA GLU A 61 -13.68 2.99 -6.01
C GLU A 61 -14.45 2.03 -5.11
N ASN A 62 -15.63 2.45 -4.65
CA ASN A 62 -16.46 1.73 -3.67
C ASN A 62 -15.80 1.45 -2.30
N ASN A 63 -14.66 2.10 -1.99
CA ASN A 63 -13.88 2.05 -0.75
C ASN A 63 -14.14 0.83 0.17
N PRO A 64 -13.81 -0.39 -0.29
CA PRO A 64 -13.98 -1.61 0.51
C PRO A 64 -13.06 -1.62 1.73
N LEU A 65 -11.92 -0.92 1.67
CA LEU A 65 -10.97 -0.78 2.77
C LEU A 65 -11.36 0.27 3.82
N ARG A 66 -12.54 0.89 3.75
CA ARG A 66 -12.92 1.98 4.67
C ARG A 66 -12.83 1.60 6.14
N VAL A 67 -13.04 0.33 6.49
CA VAL A 67 -12.92 -0.17 7.87
C VAL A 67 -11.45 -0.28 8.27
N VAL A 68 -10.64 -0.99 7.47
CA VAL A 68 -9.19 -1.15 7.68
C VAL A 68 -8.49 0.22 7.76
N LEU A 69 -8.82 1.13 6.86
CA LEU A 69 -8.28 2.50 6.87
C LEU A 69 -8.61 3.27 8.16
N LYS A 70 -9.78 3.02 8.78
CA LYS A 70 -10.11 3.63 10.07
C LYS A 70 -9.29 3.05 11.22
N GLU A 71 -9.02 1.75 11.20
CA GLU A 71 -8.25 1.04 12.22
C GLU A 71 -6.75 1.35 12.14
N LEU A 72 -6.21 1.43 10.92
CA LEU A 72 -4.80 1.71 10.67
C LEU A 72 -4.43 3.21 10.77
N GLY A 73 -5.33 4.06 11.28
CA GLY A 73 -4.99 5.45 11.65
C GLY A 73 -5.48 6.55 10.69
N LYS A 74 -6.37 6.22 9.73
CA LYS A 74 -6.93 7.12 8.71
C LYS A 74 -5.89 7.64 7.71
N LEU A 75 -6.40 8.04 6.55
CA LEU A 75 -5.63 8.81 5.56
C LEU A 75 -5.66 10.29 5.93
N SER A 76 -4.61 11.02 5.55
CA SER A 76 -4.59 12.48 5.61
C SER A 76 -5.65 13.08 4.68
N SER A 77 -5.87 14.40 4.79
CA SER A 77 -6.78 15.14 3.90
C SER A 77 -6.38 15.07 2.42
N VAL A 78 -5.12 14.74 2.13
CA VAL A 78 -4.57 14.59 0.78
C VAL A 78 -4.34 13.13 0.38
N GLY A 79 -4.77 12.18 1.22
CA GLY A 79 -4.91 10.78 0.84
C GLY A 79 -3.74 9.84 1.12
N TYR A 80 -2.69 10.29 1.83
CA TYR A 80 -1.60 9.43 2.28
C TYR A 80 -1.90 8.81 3.64
N ALA A 81 -1.43 7.58 3.86
CA ALA A 81 -1.47 6.90 5.15
C ALA A 81 -0.60 7.66 6.15
N LEU A 82 -1.20 8.12 7.26
CA LEU A 82 -0.47 8.88 8.28
C LEU A 82 0.66 8.05 8.94
N GLU A 83 0.48 6.72 9.00
CA GLU A 83 1.45 5.77 9.56
C GLU A 83 1.59 4.56 8.63
N PRO A 84 2.35 4.64 7.53
CA PRO A 84 2.47 3.55 6.54
C PRO A 84 2.97 2.23 7.13
N GLN A 85 3.79 2.31 8.19
CA GLN A 85 4.27 1.13 8.91
C GLN A 85 3.16 0.31 9.59
N ARG A 86 2.00 0.92 9.91
CA ARG A 86 0.82 0.14 10.36
C ARG A 86 0.28 -0.77 9.27
N PHE A 87 0.41 -0.39 8.01
CA PHE A 87 -0.01 -1.20 6.86
C PHE A 87 0.96 -2.35 6.60
N VAL A 88 2.26 -2.12 6.81
CA VAL A 88 3.29 -3.18 6.81
C VAL A 88 2.98 -4.22 7.89
N LEU A 89 2.77 -3.78 9.14
CA LEU A 89 2.41 -4.66 10.25
C LEU A 89 1.06 -5.38 10.02
N TYR A 90 0.09 -4.70 9.44
CA TYR A 90 -1.19 -5.30 9.06
C TYR A 90 -1.00 -6.43 8.04
N SER A 91 -0.21 -6.19 6.99
CA SER A 91 0.12 -7.20 5.97
C SER A 91 0.75 -8.43 6.59
N GLN A 92 1.73 -8.28 7.48
CA GLN A 92 2.40 -9.41 8.16
C GLN A 92 1.45 -10.34 8.93
N GLN A 93 0.30 -9.83 9.38
CA GLN A 93 -0.70 -10.60 10.13
C GLN A 93 -1.77 -11.26 9.23
N HIS A 94 -1.88 -10.83 7.98
CA HIS A 94 -2.96 -11.21 7.05
C HIS A 94 -2.45 -11.78 5.72
N ASP A 95 -1.13 -11.98 5.59
CA ASP A 95 -0.44 -12.68 4.49
C ASP A 95 -0.47 -14.21 4.65
#